data_AF-A0A345YIP8-F1
#
_entry.id   AF-A0A345YIP8-F1
#
_cell.length_a   1.000
_cell.length_b   1.000
_cell.length_c   1.000
_cell.angle_alpha   90.00
_cell.angle_beta   90.00
_cell.angle_gamma   90.00
#
_symmetry.space_group_name_H-M   'P 1'
#
loop_
_entity.id
_entity.type
_entity.pdbx_description
1 polymer ?
#
loop_
_entity_poly.entity_id
_entity_poly.type
_entity_poly.pdbx_seq_one_letter_code
_entity_poly.pdbx_strand_id
1 'polypeptide(L)'
;MAFADHYSLIDFTAIADAAWWRTGDFDRVADDLERYNAAAEADKADRARLADHKVKLKAALTGHLEDLRTAGALGAASGLGGRDIPIAEAWNTFVTDGQIPRTFDWLLEALENVWSAIFVRMDQDRWARRKSEDHIPGSHQPPSGDAIRTAYERICRTYDTGTSFSEEGPLNDWRIEANDRISGDRCELNFVAWKAMLTKRDDDYKPVLVEDIAPMGVVTASFDMPTGKMLLTDILRLKSFDEGTSFDANREYGELSLGNALGRNNLVAAHASEHQIAFTQTDNTSVAILRDAAGRLLITERFSEEHQDDDGDLAVPGWEVVGSFSCDVWRFMAFDRESVLARMTAGGAEDAAAELDSYLAKADTLPDPSDHQAHHDACYAANIVHLEVEPGQWQIHGGENFDDLADREALNLPQDLHLWCLLEKQAA
;
A
#
# COMPACT_ATOMS: atom_id res chain seq x y z
N MET A 1 -32.42 -15.76 -9.56
CA MET A 1 -32.57 -16.22 -8.16
C MET A 1 -32.70 -14.98 -7.33
N ALA A 2 -33.63 -14.97 -6.39
CA ALA A 2 -33.94 -13.77 -5.64
C ALA A 2 -33.15 -13.77 -4.33
N PHE A 3 -32.55 -12.64 -3.98
CA PHE A 3 -31.85 -12.46 -2.71
C PHE A 3 -32.78 -12.70 -1.51
N ALA A 4 -34.08 -12.44 -1.70
CA ALA A 4 -35.12 -12.73 -0.71
C ALA A 4 -35.22 -14.22 -0.33
N ASP A 5 -34.73 -15.13 -1.18
CA ASP A 5 -34.68 -16.58 -0.89
C ASP A 5 -33.59 -16.90 0.16
N HIS A 6 -32.57 -16.05 0.30
CA HIS A 6 -31.45 -16.21 1.25
C HIS A 6 -31.58 -15.35 2.50
N TYR A 7 -32.27 -14.21 2.39
CA TYR A 7 -32.37 -13.23 3.47
C TYR A 7 -33.81 -12.77 3.63
N SER A 8 -34.44 -13.20 4.72
CA SER A 8 -35.89 -13.03 4.90
C SER A 8 -36.28 -11.63 5.39
N LEU A 9 -37.50 -11.19 5.05
CA LEU A 9 -38.09 -9.99 5.66
C LEU A 9 -38.17 -10.11 7.19
N ILE A 10 -38.33 -11.32 7.74
CA ILE A 10 -38.39 -11.55 9.19
C ILE A 10 -37.04 -11.20 9.83
N ASP A 11 -35.94 -11.67 9.25
CA ASP A 11 -34.59 -11.36 9.72
C ASP A 11 -34.28 -9.86 9.59
N PHE A 12 -34.65 -9.25 8.47
CA PHE A 12 -34.52 -7.80 8.28
C PHE A 12 -35.36 -7.00 9.29
N THR A 13 -36.60 -7.42 9.54
CA THR A 13 -37.49 -6.76 10.53
C THR A 13 -36.93 -6.86 11.94
N ALA A 14 -36.29 -7.98 12.29
CA ALA A 14 -35.71 -8.19 13.62
C ALA A 14 -34.55 -7.24 13.95
N ILE A 15 -33.95 -6.62 12.93
CA ILE A 15 -32.88 -5.63 13.11
C ILE A 15 -33.32 -4.22 12.68
N ALA A 16 -34.48 -4.04 12.04
CA ALA A 16 -34.94 -2.77 11.49
C ALA A 16 -35.02 -1.62 12.52
N ASP A 17 -35.25 -1.95 13.79
CA ASP A 17 -35.34 -1.02 14.91
C ASP A 17 -34.03 -0.90 15.72
N ALA A 18 -32.95 -1.58 15.29
CA ALA A 18 -31.63 -1.40 15.87
C ALA A 18 -31.10 -0.03 15.46
N ALA A 19 -31.43 0.97 16.27
CA ALA A 19 -31.23 2.35 15.91
C ALA A 19 -29.84 2.86 16.24
N TRP A 20 -29.41 3.66 15.28
CA TRP A 20 -28.27 4.55 15.25
C TRP A 20 -28.13 5.33 16.55
N TRP A 21 -27.00 5.13 17.23
CA TRP A 21 -26.38 5.98 18.25
C TRP A 21 -27.39 6.88 18.98
N ARG A 22 -28.23 6.31 19.86
CA ARG A 22 -29.19 7.06 20.70
C ARG A 22 -28.46 8.08 21.57
N THR A 23 -27.22 7.80 21.94
CA THR A 23 -26.35 8.77 22.61
C THR A 23 -26.05 10.00 21.75
N GLY A 24 -26.15 9.91 20.42
CA GLY A 24 -25.94 11.02 19.48
C GLY A 24 -27.08 12.05 19.43
N ASP A 25 -28.17 11.80 20.16
CA ASP A 25 -29.27 12.76 20.34
C ASP A 25 -29.00 13.76 21.48
N PHE A 26 -27.96 13.54 22.29
CA PHE A 26 -27.58 14.44 23.39
C PHE A 26 -26.53 15.45 22.92
N ASP A 27 -26.81 16.74 23.09
CA ASP A 27 -25.85 17.81 22.75
C ASP A 27 -24.72 17.93 23.81
N ARG A 28 -24.98 17.55 25.07
CA ARG A 28 -23.98 17.40 26.16
C ARG A 28 -24.38 16.27 27.10
N VAL A 29 -23.42 15.43 27.49
CA VAL A 29 -23.62 14.26 28.38
C VAL A 29 -24.15 14.64 29.78
N ALA A 30 -23.89 15.87 30.23
CA ALA A 30 -24.21 16.33 31.59
C ALA A 30 -25.66 16.82 31.78
N ASP A 31 -26.42 17.02 30.70
CA ASP A 31 -27.74 17.68 30.79
C ASP A 31 -28.83 16.72 31.30
N ASP A 32 -28.68 15.40 31.07
CA ASP A 32 -29.54 14.34 31.63
C ASP A 32 -28.78 13.00 31.66
N LEU A 33 -27.89 12.86 32.65
CA LEU A 33 -26.96 11.73 32.76
C LEU A 33 -27.67 10.38 32.90
N GLU A 34 -28.84 10.34 33.55
CA GLU A 34 -29.63 9.11 33.71
C GLU A 34 -30.15 8.61 32.36
N ARG A 35 -30.74 9.50 31.55
CA ARG A 35 -31.20 9.15 30.20
C ARG A 35 -30.04 8.84 29.26
N TYR A 36 -28.93 9.55 29.37
CA TYR A 36 -27.74 9.24 28.59
C TYR A 36 -27.23 7.83 28.87
N ASN A 37 -27.14 7.43 30.14
CA ASN A 37 -26.71 6.08 30.51
C ASN A 37 -27.68 5.00 29.99
N ALA A 38 -29.00 5.25 30.07
CA ALA A 38 -30.00 4.34 29.50
C ALA A 38 -29.87 4.22 27.97
N ALA A 39 -29.63 5.33 27.27
CA ALA A 39 -29.35 5.34 25.84
C ALA A 39 -28.06 4.58 25.49
N ALA A 40 -27.00 4.72 26.30
CA ALA A 40 -25.74 4.01 26.10
C ALA A 40 -25.87 2.49 26.27
N GLU A 41 -26.62 2.01 27.26
CA GLU A 41 -26.89 0.57 27.41
C GLU A 41 -27.76 0.03 26.27
N ALA A 42 -28.74 0.81 25.79
CA ALA A 42 -29.53 0.44 24.61
C ALA A 42 -28.66 0.37 23.35
N ASP A 43 -27.74 1.32 23.14
CA ASP A 43 -26.79 1.30 22.03
C ASP A 43 -25.85 0.09 22.09
N LYS A 44 -25.44 -0.32 23.30
CA LYS A 44 -24.64 -1.54 23.49
C LYS A 44 -25.41 -2.80 23.11
N ALA A 45 -26.68 -2.91 23.51
CA ALA A 45 -27.54 -4.02 23.12
C ALA A 45 -27.75 -4.07 21.58
N ASP A 46 -27.96 -2.93 20.96
CA ASP A 46 -28.14 -2.82 19.51
C ASP A 46 -26.88 -3.16 18.72
N ARG A 47 -25.69 -2.79 19.22
CA ARG A 47 -24.42 -3.22 18.61
C ARG A 47 -24.28 -4.74 18.63
N ALA A 48 -24.68 -5.40 19.70
CA ALA A 48 -24.64 -6.86 19.78
C ALA A 48 -25.63 -7.50 18.80
N ARG A 49 -26.84 -6.95 18.66
CA ARG A 49 -27.82 -7.40 17.65
C ARG A 49 -27.28 -7.19 16.23
N LEU A 50 -26.69 -6.02 15.96
CA LEU A 50 -26.11 -5.70 14.66
C LEU A 50 -24.97 -6.65 14.30
N ALA A 51 -24.09 -6.99 15.25
CA ALA A 51 -22.99 -7.93 15.03
C ALA A 51 -23.50 -9.34 14.67
N ASP A 52 -24.48 -9.88 15.41
CA ASP A 52 -25.13 -11.16 15.05
C ASP A 52 -25.77 -11.09 13.65
N HIS A 53 -26.41 -9.97 13.37
CA HIS A 53 -27.13 -9.78 12.12
C HIS A 53 -26.19 -9.68 10.90
N LYS A 54 -25.03 -9.03 11.04
CA LYS A 54 -24.00 -8.98 9.98
C LYS A 54 -23.53 -10.36 9.57
N VAL A 55 -23.42 -11.30 10.52
CA VAL A 55 -23.07 -12.71 10.22
C VAL A 55 -24.14 -13.37 9.35
N LYS A 56 -25.42 -13.16 9.67
CA LYS A 56 -26.55 -13.69 8.87
C LYS A 56 -26.58 -13.09 7.47
N LEU A 57 -26.34 -11.78 7.36
CA LEU A 57 -26.29 -11.09 6.08
C LEU A 57 -25.12 -11.58 5.21
N LYS A 58 -23.91 -11.73 5.78
CA LYS A 58 -22.75 -12.29 5.08
C LYS A 58 -23.02 -13.71 4.57
N ALA A 59 -23.67 -14.55 5.38
CA ALA A 59 -24.07 -15.90 4.97
C ALA A 59 -25.09 -15.87 3.83
N ALA A 60 -26.09 -14.98 3.89
CA ALA A 60 -27.07 -14.83 2.83
C ALA A 60 -26.48 -14.29 1.52
N LEU A 61 -25.58 -13.31 1.61
CA LEU A 61 -24.82 -12.81 0.45
C LEU A 61 -23.99 -13.92 -0.19
N THR A 62 -23.29 -14.71 0.62
CA THR A 62 -22.51 -15.85 0.12
C THR A 62 -23.41 -16.86 -0.59
N GLY A 63 -24.53 -17.27 0.03
CA GLY A 63 -25.48 -18.19 -0.59
C GLY A 63 -26.07 -17.67 -1.90
N HIS A 64 -26.46 -16.39 -1.94
CA HIS A 64 -26.99 -15.76 -3.16
C HIS A 64 -25.94 -15.73 -4.28
N LEU A 65 -24.70 -15.38 -3.94
CA LEU A 65 -23.59 -15.38 -4.90
C LEU A 65 -23.25 -16.80 -5.37
N GLU A 66 -23.30 -17.81 -4.51
CA GLU A 66 -23.10 -19.22 -4.88
C GLU A 66 -24.18 -19.74 -5.83
N ASP A 67 -25.43 -19.39 -5.58
CA ASP A 67 -26.56 -19.68 -6.45
C ASP A 67 -26.35 -19.02 -7.82
N LEU A 68 -26.03 -17.72 -7.83
CA LEU A 68 -25.71 -16.98 -9.06
C LEU A 68 -24.53 -17.58 -9.83
N ARG A 69 -23.49 -18.03 -9.13
CA ARG A 69 -22.34 -18.71 -9.73
C ARG A 69 -22.76 -20.02 -10.38
N THR A 70 -23.52 -20.84 -9.66
CA THR A 70 -24.01 -22.15 -10.13
C THR A 70 -24.91 -22.01 -11.35
N ALA A 71 -25.69 -20.91 -11.43
CA ALA A 71 -26.50 -20.60 -12.60
C ALA A 71 -25.71 -19.94 -13.77
N GLY A 72 -24.41 -19.68 -13.62
CA GLY A 72 -23.60 -19.00 -14.64
C GLY A 72 -23.91 -17.51 -14.80
N ALA A 73 -24.58 -16.89 -13.82
CA ALA A 73 -24.98 -15.49 -13.86
C ALA A 73 -23.80 -14.55 -13.54
N LEU A 74 -22.81 -14.98 -12.77
CA LEU A 74 -21.62 -14.18 -12.46
C LEU A 74 -20.67 -14.07 -13.65
N GLY A 75 -19.86 -13.00 -13.67
CA GLY A 75 -18.79 -12.82 -14.66
C GLY A 75 -17.51 -12.35 -13.99
N ALA A 76 -16.39 -12.94 -14.41
CA ALA A 76 -15.06 -12.53 -13.98
C ALA A 76 -14.71 -11.14 -14.52
N ALA A 77 -13.92 -10.39 -13.77
CA ALA A 77 -13.28 -9.16 -14.23
C ALA A 77 -12.14 -9.48 -15.19
N SER A 78 -12.00 -8.68 -16.25
CA SER A 78 -10.83 -8.66 -17.13
C SER A 78 -9.80 -7.63 -16.66
N GLY A 79 -8.62 -7.61 -17.30
CA GLY A 79 -7.63 -6.56 -17.08
C GLY A 79 -6.74 -6.79 -15.85
N LEU A 80 -6.63 -8.03 -15.37
CA LEU A 80 -5.82 -8.40 -14.19
C LEU A 80 -4.43 -8.95 -14.57
N GLY A 81 -4.15 -9.19 -15.85
CA GLY A 81 -2.85 -9.69 -16.29
C GLY A 81 -1.73 -8.76 -15.87
N GLY A 82 -0.78 -9.28 -15.10
CA GLY A 82 0.38 -8.53 -14.61
C GLY A 82 0.11 -7.57 -13.45
N ARG A 83 -1.10 -7.54 -12.88
CA ARG A 83 -1.49 -6.66 -11.77
C ARG A 83 -1.60 -7.41 -10.45
N ASP A 84 -1.64 -6.68 -9.34
CA ASP A 84 -1.96 -7.18 -7.99
C ASP A 84 -3.17 -6.38 -7.46
N ILE A 85 -4.37 -6.95 -7.67
CA ILE A 85 -5.64 -6.34 -7.25
C ILE A 85 -6.41 -7.39 -6.44
N PRO A 86 -6.11 -7.56 -5.14
CA PRO A 86 -6.53 -8.73 -4.37
C PRO A 86 -8.04 -8.97 -4.33
N ILE A 87 -8.85 -7.91 -4.33
CA ILE A 87 -10.31 -8.03 -4.27
C ILE A 87 -10.92 -8.49 -5.60
N ALA A 88 -10.35 -8.08 -6.73
CA ALA A 88 -10.79 -8.51 -8.05
C ALA A 88 -10.32 -9.94 -8.34
N GLU A 89 -9.12 -10.31 -7.90
CA GLU A 89 -8.62 -11.69 -7.93
C GLU A 89 -9.48 -12.62 -7.06
N ALA A 90 -9.86 -12.18 -5.86
CA ALA A 90 -10.75 -12.92 -4.99
C ALA A 90 -12.12 -13.17 -5.63
N TRP A 91 -12.68 -12.14 -6.28
CA TRP A 91 -13.90 -12.28 -7.07
C TRP A 91 -13.73 -13.30 -8.20
N ASN A 92 -12.66 -13.19 -8.99
CA ASN A 92 -12.42 -14.10 -10.11
C ASN A 92 -12.25 -15.55 -9.64
N THR A 93 -11.47 -15.78 -8.59
CA THR A 93 -11.29 -17.09 -7.94
C THR A 93 -12.63 -17.68 -7.50
N PHE A 94 -13.49 -16.87 -6.90
CA PHE A 94 -14.84 -17.30 -6.52
C PHE A 94 -15.68 -17.65 -7.76
N VAL A 95 -15.69 -16.81 -8.79
CA VAL A 95 -16.49 -17.03 -10.00
C VAL A 95 -16.03 -18.28 -10.78
N THR A 96 -14.72 -18.46 -10.97
CA THR A 96 -14.17 -19.53 -11.80
C THR A 96 -14.08 -20.85 -11.05
N ASP A 97 -13.58 -20.81 -9.81
CA ASP A 97 -13.17 -22.02 -9.08
C ASP A 97 -14.15 -22.37 -7.96
N GLY A 98 -15.06 -21.44 -7.62
CA GLY A 98 -15.99 -21.60 -6.50
C GLY A 98 -15.32 -21.55 -5.13
N GLN A 99 -14.07 -21.11 -5.05
CA GLN A 99 -13.34 -20.98 -3.79
C GLN A 99 -13.59 -19.61 -3.16
N ILE A 100 -13.67 -19.57 -1.83
CA ILE A 100 -13.82 -18.34 -1.05
C ILE A 100 -12.47 -18.04 -0.40
N PRO A 101 -11.59 -17.23 -1.04
CA PRO A 101 -10.33 -16.83 -0.43
C PRO A 101 -10.58 -15.87 0.73
N ARG A 102 -9.60 -15.74 1.64
CA ARG A 102 -9.71 -14.84 2.81
C ARG A 102 -10.05 -13.39 2.43
N THR A 103 -9.51 -12.89 1.32
CA THR A 103 -9.75 -11.53 0.81
C THR A 103 -11.21 -11.32 0.36
N PHE A 104 -11.97 -12.39 0.14
CA PHE A 104 -13.39 -12.32 -0.21
C PHE A 104 -14.23 -11.73 0.93
N ASP A 105 -13.79 -11.83 2.18
CA ASP A 105 -14.48 -11.18 3.31
C ASP A 105 -14.54 -9.65 3.14
N TRP A 106 -13.51 -9.03 2.55
CA TRP A 106 -13.51 -7.58 2.27
C TRP A 106 -14.53 -7.21 1.19
N LEU A 107 -14.73 -8.08 0.20
CA LEU A 107 -15.79 -7.93 -0.80
C LEU A 107 -17.17 -8.00 -0.13
N LEU A 108 -17.39 -8.99 0.74
CA LEU A 108 -18.64 -9.13 1.48
C LEU A 108 -18.91 -7.91 2.39
N GLU A 109 -17.88 -7.34 3.00
CA GLU A 109 -18.00 -6.10 3.78
C GLU A 109 -18.35 -4.89 2.91
N ALA A 110 -17.78 -4.77 1.72
CA ALA A 110 -18.16 -3.72 0.78
C ALA A 110 -19.63 -3.86 0.33
N LEU A 111 -20.10 -5.09 0.09
CA LEU A 111 -21.51 -5.37 -0.19
C LEU A 111 -22.41 -5.08 1.01
N GLU A 112 -21.98 -5.38 2.24
CA GLU A 112 -22.68 -5.07 3.48
C GLU A 112 -22.89 -3.56 3.69
N ASN A 113 -21.98 -2.72 3.20
CA ASN A 113 -22.12 -1.26 3.28
C ASN A 113 -23.35 -0.75 2.51
N VAL A 114 -23.77 -1.44 1.45
CA VAL A 114 -25.01 -1.13 0.70
C VAL A 114 -26.23 -1.32 1.59
N TRP A 115 -26.28 -2.46 2.28
CA TRP A 115 -27.32 -2.74 3.27
C TRP A 115 -27.31 -1.68 4.38
N SER A 116 -26.13 -1.33 4.90
CA SER A 116 -25.99 -0.31 5.95
C SER A 116 -26.50 1.06 5.48
N ALA A 117 -26.22 1.46 4.25
CA ALA A 117 -26.67 2.73 3.69
C ALA A 117 -28.20 2.79 3.51
N ILE A 118 -28.82 1.69 3.05
CA ILE A 118 -30.28 1.58 2.91
C ILE A 118 -30.93 1.55 4.29
N PHE A 119 -30.36 0.79 5.22
CA PHE A 119 -30.79 0.73 6.60
C PHE A 119 -30.79 2.13 7.22
N VAL A 120 -29.67 2.89 7.10
CA VAL A 120 -29.51 4.28 7.58
C VAL A 120 -30.51 5.28 6.99
N ARG A 121 -31.22 4.92 5.92
CA ARG A 121 -32.18 5.80 5.25
C ARG A 121 -33.62 5.33 5.34
N MET A 122 -33.87 4.21 6.02
CA MET A 122 -35.21 3.71 6.28
C MET A 122 -36.05 4.71 7.10
N ASP A 123 -35.39 5.52 7.91
CA ASP A 123 -36.00 6.55 8.77
C ASP A 123 -35.57 7.97 8.37
N GLN A 124 -36.02 8.42 7.18
CA GLN A 124 -35.67 9.74 6.63
C GLN A 124 -36.20 10.90 7.49
N ASP A 125 -37.28 10.68 8.22
CA ASP A 125 -37.93 11.67 9.06
C ASP A 125 -37.23 11.86 10.41
N ARG A 126 -36.20 11.05 10.74
CA ARG A 126 -35.46 11.14 12.02
C ARG A 126 -35.03 12.56 12.33
N TRP A 127 -34.42 13.25 11.36
CA TRP A 127 -33.91 14.60 11.56
C TRP A 127 -35.01 15.63 11.79
N ALA A 128 -36.16 15.45 11.14
CA ALA A 128 -37.33 16.29 11.37
C ALA A 128 -37.88 16.05 12.79
N ARG A 129 -37.97 14.78 13.22
CA ARG A 129 -38.41 14.43 14.59
C ARG A 129 -37.44 14.94 15.65
N ARG A 130 -36.12 14.81 15.45
CA ARG A 130 -35.10 15.37 16.37
C ARG A 130 -35.24 16.88 16.58
N LYS A 131 -35.71 17.61 15.57
CA LYS A 131 -35.91 19.07 15.62
C LYS A 131 -37.29 19.49 16.15
N SER A 132 -38.19 18.54 16.41
CA SER A 132 -39.52 18.85 16.94
C SER A 132 -39.44 19.26 18.42
N GLU A 133 -40.34 20.15 18.84
CA GLU A 133 -40.42 20.60 20.25
C GLU A 133 -40.75 19.45 21.22
N ASP A 134 -41.39 18.39 20.73
CA ASP A 134 -41.78 17.21 21.49
C ASP A 134 -40.70 16.10 21.50
N HIS A 135 -39.52 16.34 20.93
CA HIS A 135 -38.45 15.34 20.88
C HIS A 135 -37.87 15.06 22.26
N ILE A 136 -37.82 13.77 22.62
CA ILE A 136 -37.15 13.30 23.83
C ILE A 136 -35.78 12.74 23.43
N PRO A 137 -34.65 13.35 23.86
CA PRO A 137 -33.31 12.82 23.57
C PRO A 137 -33.14 11.38 24.03
N GLY A 138 -32.54 10.54 23.19
CA GLY A 138 -32.35 9.11 23.45
C GLY A 138 -33.60 8.25 23.25
N SER A 139 -34.74 8.84 22.85
CA SER A 139 -35.95 8.06 22.49
C SER A 139 -35.87 7.58 21.04
N HIS A 140 -35.97 6.27 20.85
CA HIS A 140 -36.08 5.65 19.52
C HIS A 140 -37.55 5.39 19.18
N GLN A 141 -37.95 5.77 17.97
CA GLN A 141 -39.21 5.31 17.38
C GLN A 141 -38.88 4.28 16.30
N PRO A 142 -39.35 3.04 16.43
CA PRO A 142 -39.18 2.03 15.39
C PRO A 142 -39.72 2.52 14.05
N PRO A 143 -39.07 2.19 12.93
CA PRO A 143 -39.61 2.46 11.61
C PRO A 143 -40.99 1.81 11.44
N SER A 144 -41.86 2.42 10.63
CA SER A 144 -43.15 1.82 10.30
C SER A 144 -42.96 0.52 9.51
N GLY A 145 -43.91 -0.41 9.60
CA GLY A 145 -43.86 -1.65 8.82
C GLY A 145 -43.75 -1.41 7.30
N ASP A 146 -44.34 -0.33 6.79
CA ASP A 146 -44.23 0.07 5.39
C ASP A 146 -42.82 0.57 5.04
N ALA A 147 -42.17 1.32 5.94
CA ALA A 147 -40.79 1.76 5.78
C ALA A 147 -39.83 0.56 5.76
N ILE A 148 -40.03 -0.41 6.68
CA ILE A 148 -39.26 -1.66 6.74
C ILE A 148 -39.39 -2.44 5.44
N ARG A 149 -40.63 -2.65 4.98
CA ARG A 149 -40.90 -3.37 3.72
C ARG A 149 -40.26 -2.69 2.52
N THR A 150 -40.41 -1.37 2.41
CA THR A 150 -39.84 -0.59 1.31
C THR A 150 -38.31 -0.68 1.28
N ALA A 151 -37.66 -0.59 2.46
CA ALA A 151 -36.21 -0.73 2.56
C ALA A 151 -35.74 -2.14 2.21
N TYR A 152 -36.45 -3.18 2.66
CA TYR A 152 -36.16 -4.56 2.34
C TYR A 152 -36.29 -4.85 0.83
N GLU A 153 -37.38 -4.42 0.20
CA GLU A 153 -37.60 -4.58 -1.24
C GLU A 153 -36.50 -3.88 -2.06
N ARG A 154 -36.01 -2.73 -1.58
CA ARG A 154 -34.89 -2.02 -2.19
C ARG A 154 -33.59 -2.82 -2.11
N ILE A 155 -33.25 -3.35 -0.94
CA ILE A 155 -32.04 -4.18 -0.77
C ILE A 155 -32.10 -5.42 -1.66
N CYS A 156 -33.23 -6.13 -1.65
CA CYS A 156 -33.42 -7.31 -2.51
C CYS A 156 -33.24 -6.94 -3.98
N ARG A 157 -33.88 -5.86 -4.44
CA ARG A 157 -33.73 -5.39 -5.82
C ARG A 157 -32.27 -5.06 -6.16
N THR A 158 -31.53 -4.39 -5.27
CA THR A 158 -30.13 -4.04 -5.52
C THR A 158 -29.25 -5.27 -5.70
N TYR A 159 -29.40 -6.30 -4.86
CA TYR A 159 -28.64 -7.54 -5.01
C TYR A 159 -29.18 -8.46 -6.11
N ASP A 160 -30.46 -8.34 -6.49
CA ASP A 160 -31.03 -9.08 -7.61
C ASP A 160 -30.58 -8.53 -8.96
N THR A 161 -30.52 -7.19 -9.08
CA THR A 161 -30.01 -6.55 -10.29
C THR A 161 -28.52 -6.69 -10.42
N GLY A 162 -27.76 -6.71 -9.32
CA GLY A 162 -26.31 -6.88 -9.35
C GLY A 162 -25.60 -5.78 -10.12
N THR A 163 -26.16 -4.57 -10.15
CA THR A 163 -25.57 -3.42 -10.82
C THR A 163 -25.08 -2.43 -9.77
N SER A 164 -23.78 -2.09 -9.83
CA SER A 164 -23.12 -1.24 -8.84
C SER A 164 -23.41 0.24 -9.00
N PHE A 165 -23.90 0.66 -10.16
CA PHE A 165 -24.26 2.05 -10.45
C PHE A 165 -25.75 2.15 -10.75
N SER A 166 -26.39 3.21 -10.25
CA SER A 166 -27.85 3.33 -10.27
C SER A 166 -28.30 4.67 -10.83
N GLU A 167 -29.25 4.62 -11.75
CA GLU A 167 -30.00 5.80 -12.22
C GLU A 167 -30.86 6.44 -11.12
N GLU A 168 -31.23 5.68 -10.08
CA GLU A 168 -31.97 6.18 -8.91
C GLU A 168 -31.11 7.06 -7.96
N GLY A 169 -29.88 7.38 -8.35
CA GLY A 169 -28.98 8.31 -7.67
C GLY A 169 -27.82 7.64 -6.92
N PRO A 170 -26.90 8.45 -6.35
CA PRO A 170 -25.62 8.02 -5.76
C PRO A 170 -25.75 7.12 -4.52
N LEU A 171 -26.97 6.85 -4.08
CA LEU A 171 -27.28 6.09 -2.85
C LEU A 171 -27.40 4.58 -3.08
N ASN A 172 -27.61 4.21 -4.33
CA ASN A 172 -27.55 2.84 -4.82
C ASN A 172 -26.25 2.62 -5.61
N ASP A 173 -25.32 3.59 -5.56
CA ASP A 173 -24.00 3.46 -6.15
C ASP A 173 -23.08 2.81 -5.11
N TRP A 174 -22.63 1.60 -5.38
CA TRP A 174 -21.83 0.78 -4.49
C TRP A 174 -20.61 0.27 -5.24
N ARG A 175 -19.60 1.11 -5.33
CA ARG A 175 -18.35 0.76 -5.98
C ARG A 175 -17.40 0.22 -4.94
N ILE A 176 -16.68 -0.82 -5.31
CA ILE A 176 -15.72 -1.45 -4.43
C ILE A 176 -14.36 -0.88 -4.81
N GLU A 177 -13.85 0.02 -4.00
CA GLU A 177 -12.50 0.56 -4.19
C GLU A 177 -11.48 -0.58 -4.13
N ALA A 178 -10.56 -0.57 -5.09
CA ALA A 178 -9.53 -1.56 -5.24
C ALA A 178 -8.23 -0.84 -5.59
N ASN A 179 -7.14 -1.12 -4.88
CA ASN A 179 -5.85 -0.52 -5.19
C ASN A 179 -4.98 -1.54 -5.92
N ASP A 180 -4.42 -1.14 -7.05
CA ASP A 180 -3.40 -1.91 -7.75
C ASP A 180 -2.03 -1.65 -7.10
N ARG A 181 -1.46 -2.69 -6.49
CA ARG A 181 -0.15 -2.59 -5.81
C ARG A 181 1.02 -2.61 -6.80
N ILE A 182 0.79 -3.03 -8.04
CA ILE A 182 1.80 -3.01 -9.10
C ILE A 182 1.83 -1.64 -9.77
N SER A 183 0.73 -1.20 -10.40
CA SER A 183 0.73 0.06 -11.16
C SER A 183 0.48 1.31 -10.32
N GLY A 184 -0.09 1.17 -9.12
CA GLY A 184 -0.55 2.31 -8.31
C GLY A 184 -1.90 2.87 -8.74
N ASP A 185 -2.55 2.30 -9.76
CA ASP A 185 -3.87 2.71 -10.20
C ASP A 185 -4.89 2.57 -9.06
N ARG A 186 -5.69 3.63 -8.85
CA ARG A 186 -6.90 3.56 -8.03
C ARG A 186 -8.02 2.99 -8.87
N CYS A 187 -8.29 1.71 -8.65
CA CYS A 187 -9.31 0.96 -9.37
C CYS A 187 -10.63 0.94 -8.58
N GLU A 188 -11.71 0.67 -9.30
CA GLU A 188 -13.06 0.46 -8.79
C GLU A 188 -13.55 -0.86 -9.42
N LEU A 189 -13.87 -1.86 -8.60
CA LEU A 189 -14.57 -3.07 -9.03
C LEU A 189 -16.07 -2.77 -9.06
N ASN A 190 -16.61 -2.78 -10.27
CA ASN A 190 -18.00 -2.47 -10.58
C ASN A 190 -18.73 -3.70 -11.11
N PHE A 191 -20.06 -3.67 -11.10
CA PHE A 191 -20.89 -4.77 -11.60
C PHE A 191 -21.99 -4.25 -12.50
N VAL A 192 -22.28 -5.00 -13.56
CA VAL A 192 -23.50 -4.87 -14.39
C VAL A 192 -24.14 -6.23 -14.47
N ALA A 193 -25.30 -6.42 -13.85
CA ALA A 193 -25.92 -7.74 -13.79
C ALA A 193 -24.96 -8.82 -13.27
N TRP A 194 -24.19 -8.50 -12.22
CA TRP A 194 -23.15 -9.35 -11.63
C TRP A 194 -22.00 -9.75 -12.58
N LYS A 195 -21.87 -9.08 -13.72
CA LYS A 195 -20.66 -9.13 -14.55
C LYS A 195 -19.70 -8.08 -14.03
N ALA A 196 -18.57 -8.53 -13.46
CA ALA A 196 -17.58 -7.63 -12.91
C ALA A 196 -16.87 -6.84 -14.01
N MET A 197 -16.64 -5.57 -13.73
CA MET A 197 -15.89 -4.65 -14.56
C MET A 197 -14.90 -3.93 -13.66
N LEU A 198 -13.62 -4.08 -13.95
CA LEU A 198 -12.59 -3.32 -13.28
C LEU A 198 -12.37 -2.02 -14.05
N THR A 199 -12.51 -0.89 -13.37
CA THR A 199 -12.34 0.44 -13.96
C THR A 199 -11.36 1.27 -13.18
N LYS A 200 -10.68 2.21 -13.83
CA LYS A 200 -9.91 3.27 -13.19
C LYS A 200 -10.35 4.63 -13.73
N ARG A 201 -9.85 5.71 -13.13
CA ARG A 201 -10.08 7.07 -13.66
C ARG A 201 -8.93 7.46 -14.58
N ASP A 202 -9.25 8.02 -15.74
CA ASP A 202 -8.29 8.67 -16.61
C ASP A 202 -7.97 10.10 -16.13
N ASP A 203 -7.10 10.82 -16.85
CA ASP A 203 -6.70 12.20 -16.54
C ASP A 203 -7.87 13.20 -16.54
N ASP A 204 -8.96 12.87 -17.25
CA ASP A 204 -10.21 13.63 -17.27
C ASP A 204 -11.19 13.20 -16.14
N TYR A 205 -10.74 12.34 -15.22
CA TYR A 205 -11.54 11.72 -14.15
C TYR A 205 -12.70 10.84 -14.62
N LYS A 206 -12.69 10.39 -15.88
CA LYS A 206 -13.70 9.50 -16.45
C LYS A 206 -13.37 8.04 -16.15
N PRO A 207 -14.37 7.20 -15.86
CA PRO A 207 -14.15 5.78 -15.68
C PRO A 207 -13.78 5.14 -17.02
N VAL A 208 -12.63 4.46 -17.06
CA VAL A 208 -12.16 3.65 -18.19
C VAL A 208 -11.91 2.23 -17.70
N LEU A 209 -12.04 1.24 -18.59
CA LEU A 209 -11.72 -0.14 -18.25
C LEU A 209 -10.22 -0.28 -17.94
N VAL A 210 -9.92 -1.10 -16.95
CA VAL A 210 -8.55 -1.48 -16.66
C VAL A 210 -8.09 -2.52 -17.69
N GLU A 211 -6.91 -2.32 -18.24
CA GLU A 211 -6.25 -3.21 -19.18
C GLU A 211 -5.13 -3.99 -18.49
N ASP A 212 -4.78 -5.16 -19.04
CA ASP A 212 -3.59 -5.90 -18.57
C ASP A 212 -2.33 -5.02 -18.70
N ILE A 213 -1.37 -5.20 -17.81
CA ILE A 213 -0.07 -4.53 -17.90
C ILE A 213 1.02 -5.53 -18.26
N ALA A 214 2.04 -5.03 -18.96
CA ALA A 214 3.23 -5.82 -19.21
C ALA A 214 3.87 -6.23 -17.87
N PRO A 215 4.42 -7.44 -17.76
CA PRO A 215 5.22 -7.82 -16.61
C PRO A 215 6.32 -6.79 -16.36
N MET A 216 6.55 -6.45 -15.08
CA MET A 216 7.66 -5.61 -14.71
C MET A 216 8.97 -6.35 -14.95
N GLY A 217 9.95 -5.65 -15.52
CA GLY A 217 11.32 -6.15 -15.66
C GLY A 217 12.25 -5.45 -14.67
N VAL A 218 13.49 -5.95 -14.64
CA VAL A 218 14.60 -5.26 -13.97
C VAL A 218 14.79 -3.86 -14.56
N VAL A 219 14.92 -2.87 -13.68
CA VAL A 219 15.27 -1.50 -14.10
C VAL A 219 16.78 -1.46 -14.31
N THR A 220 17.19 -0.99 -15.49
CA THR A 220 18.59 -0.67 -15.78
C THR A 220 18.71 0.81 -16.08
N ALA A 221 19.49 1.54 -15.27
CA ALA A 221 19.65 2.98 -15.44
C ALA A 221 21.11 3.40 -15.24
N SER A 222 21.55 4.41 -16.01
CA SER A 222 22.94 4.88 -16.00
C SER A 222 23.12 6.13 -15.15
N PHE A 223 24.26 6.21 -14.46
CA PHE A 223 24.71 7.36 -13.68
C PHE A 223 26.23 7.53 -13.81
N ASP A 224 26.73 8.73 -13.56
CA ASP A 224 28.15 9.05 -13.73
C ASP A 224 28.96 8.93 -12.43
N MET A 225 30.16 8.37 -12.56
CA MET A 225 31.21 8.30 -11.54
C MET A 225 32.47 9.02 -12.04
N PRO A 226 32.47 10.37 -12.15
CA PRO A 226 33.55 11.12 -12.78
C PRO A 226 34.91 10.99 -12.06
N THR A 227 34.92 10.84 -10.74
CA THR A 227 36.14 10.71 -9.96
C THR A 227 36.47 9.27 -9.60
N GLY A 228 35.46 8.38 -9.62
CA GLY A 228 35.58 7.00 -9.14
C GLY A 228 35.55 6.90 -7.61
N LYS A 229 35.30 8.00 -6.90
CA LYS A 229 35.18 8.03 -5.44
C LYS A 229 33.73 7.84 -5.05
N MET A 230 33.31 6.59 -5.02
CA MET A 230 31.94 6.21 -4.73
C MET A 230 31.67 6.24 -3.22
N LEU A 231 30.56 6.87 -2.84
CA LEU A 231 30.00 6.81 -1.50
C LEU A 231 28.72 5.99 -1.56
N LEU A 232 28.60 4.99 -0.69
CA LEU A 232 27.43 4.11 -0.59
C LEU A 232 26.81 4.26 0.81
N THR A 233 25.51 4.51 0.88
CA THR A 233 24.80 4.78 2.15
C THR A 233 23.29 4.61 2.02
N ASP A 234 22.57 4.57 3.14
CA ASP A 234 21.10 4.69 3.20
C ASP A 234 20.63 6.14 3.02
N ILE A 235 21.37 7.09 3.61
CA ILE A 235 21.14 8.52 3.53
C ILE A 235 22.42 9.30 3.86
N LEU A 236 22.64 10.43 3.18
CA LEU A 236 23.65 11.40 3.61
C LEU A 236 22.98 12.48 4.46
N ARG A 237 23.16 12.43 5.78
CA ARG A 237 22.46 13.30 6.76
C ARG A 237 23.14 14.66 6.91
N LEU A 238 23.38 15.32 5.79
CA LEU A 238 23.94 16.67 5.73
C LEU A 238 22.83 17.65 5.38
N LYS A 239 22.70 18.72 6.17
CA LYS A 239 21.65 19.72 5.95
C LYS A 239 21.75 20.39 4.57
N SER A 240 22.97 20.55 4.06
CA SER A 240 23.23 21.11 2.73
C SER A 240 23.01 20.11 1.60
N PHE A 241 22.84 18.82 1.88
CA PHE A 241 22.63 17.80 0.85
C PHE A 241 21.14 17.56 0.61
N ASP A 242 20.74 17.65 -0.66
CA ASP A 242 19.41 17.26 -1.14
C ASP A 242 19.57 16.19 -2.23
N GLU A 243 18.86 15.08 -2.07
CA GLU A 243 18.84 13.96 -3.02
C GLU A 243 17.99 14.25 -4.27
N GLY A 244 17.25 15.36 -4.30
CA GLY A 244 16.57 15.91 -5.49
C GLY A 244 15.10 15.50 -5.64
N THR A 245 14.67 14.47 -4.92
CA THR A 245 13.30 13.96 -4.88
C THR A 245 12.82 14.02 -3.43
N SER A 246 11.97 15.01 -3.10
CA SER A 246 11.39 15.05 -1.76
C SER A 246 10.48 13.83 -1.56
N PHE A 247 10.79 12.99 -0.58
CA PHE A 247 9.96 11.85 -0.18
C PHE A 247 8.55 12.28 0.28
N ASP A 248 8.38 13.56 0.64
CA ASP A 248 7.11 14.13 1.07
C ASP A 248 6.08 14.24 -0.07
N ALA A 249 6.52 14.43 -1.33
CA ALA A 249 5.65 14.38 -2.50
C ALA A 249 5.26 12.93 -2.90
N ASN A 250 6.02 11.93 -2.45
CA ASN A 250 5.82 10.50 -2.77
C ASN A 250 4.69 9.83 -1.97
N ARG A 251 4.01 10.58 -1.09
CA ARG A 251 2.83 10.10 -0.35
C ARG A 251 1.56 10.06 -1.19
N GLU A 252 1.52 10.79 -2.30
CA GLU A 252 0.43 10.69 -3.27
C GLU A 252 0.73 9.54 -4.25
N TYR A 253 -0.30 8.77 -4.63
CA TYR A 253 -0.22 7.64 -5.55
C TYR A 253 0.05 8.14 -6.99
N GLY A 254 1.25 8.69 -7.23
CA GLY A 254 1.72 9.16 -8.53
C GLY A 254 2.77 8.24 -9.16
N GLU A 255 3.32 8.66 -10.29
CA GLU A 255 4.28 7.88 -11.10
C GLU A 255 5.58 7.50 -10.37
N LEU A 256 5.93 8.21 -9.30
CA LEU A 256 7.13 7.97 -8.48
C LEU A 256 6.77 7.54 -7.04
N SER A 257 5.55 7.02 -6.82
CA SER A 257 5.11 6.65 -5.48
C SER A 257 5.81 5.38 -4.99
N LEU A 258 6.28 5.41 -3.74
CA LEU A 258 6.78 4.22 -3.04
C LEU A 258 5.66 3.23 -2.69
N GLY A 259 4.39 3.66 -2.80
CA GLY A 259 3.22 2.84 -2.46
C GLY A 259 2.90 1.74 -3.47
N ASN A 260 3.55 1.72 -4.64
CA ASN A 260 3.36 0.70 -5.67
C ASN A 260 4.68 0.35 -6.37
N ALA A 261 4.73 -0.83 -7.00
CA ALA A 261 5.95 -1.35 -7.59
C ALA A 261 6.46 -0.54 -8.79
N LEU A 262 5.56 -0.09 -9.66
CA LEU A 262 5.92 0.72 -10.82
C LEU A 262 6.58 2.04 -10.41
N GLY A 263 6.04 2.69 -9.37
CA GLY A 263 6.59 3.92 -8.83
C GLY A 263 7.97 3.73 -8.19
N ARG A 264 8.18 2.61 -7.48
CA ARG A 264 9.51 2.22 -6.98
C ARG A 264 10.51 2.00 -8.12
N ASN A 265 10.10 1.35 -9.22
CA ASN A 265 10.93 1.18 -10.40
C ASN A 265 11.26 2.51 -11.10
N ASN A 266 10.26 3.37 -11.27
CA ASN A 266 10.45 4.67 -11.90
C ASN A 266 11.39 5.57 -11.08
N LEU A 267 11.37 5.46 -9.75
CA LEU A 267 12.31 6.16 -8.87
C LEU A 267 13.76 5.76 -9.11
N VAL A 268 14.06 4.47 -9.32
CA VAL A 268 15.40 3.99 -9.66
C VAL A 268 15.91 4.70 -10.92
N ALA A 269 15.08 4.75 -11.97
CA ALA A 269 15.43 5.38 -13.23
C ALA A 269 15.59 6.91 -13.08
N ALA A 270 14.64 7.58 -12.42
CA ALA A 270 14.65 9.03 -12.22
C ALA A 270 15.89 9.49 -11.42
N HIS A 271 16.24 8.79 -10.33
CA HIS A 271 17.44 9.09 -9.55
C HIS A 271 18.72 8.95 -10.38
N ALA A 272 18.82 7.92 -11.21
CA ALA A 272 19.99 7.75 -12.05
C ALA A 272 20.09 8.86 -13.10
N SER A 273 19.02 9.09 -13.88
CA SER A 273 19.05 10.02 -15.02
C SER A 273 19.04 11.50 -14.62
N GLU A 274 18.23 11.88 -13.63
CA GLU A 274 18.04 13.27 -13.24
C GLU A 274 19.01 13.68 -12.14
N HIS A 275 19.49 12.71 -11.37
CA HIS A 275 20.19 12.99 -10.12
C HIS A 275 21.60 12.44 -10.04
N GLN A 276 22.02 11.59 -10.98
CA GLN A 276 23.34 10.93 -10.96
C GLN A 276 23.52 10.11 -9.67
N ILE A 277 22.44 9.46 -9.22
CA ILE A 277 22.40 8.63 -8.03
C ILE A 277 21.91 7.24 -8.44
N ALA A 278 22.70 6.21 -8.13
CA ALA A 278 22.18 4.85 -8.13
C ALA A 278 21.27 4.70 -6.90
N PHE A 279 20.01 4.33 -7.10
CA PHE A 279 19.03 4.23 -6.03
C PHE A 279 18.30 2.89 -6.11
N THR A 280 18.10 2.22 -4.98
CA THR A 280 17.09 1.16 -4.89
C THR A 280 16.43 1.17 -3.52
N GLN A 281 15.17 0.74 -3.46
CA GLN A 281 14.50 0.49 -2.19
C GLN A 281 14.87 -0.91 -1.68
N THR A 282 15.05 -1.02 -0.37
CA THR A 282 15.24 -2.31 0.32
C THR A 282 14.02 -2.58 1.21
N ASP A 283 13.95 -3.77 1.82
CA ASP A 283 13.18 -3.95 3.04
C ASP A 283 13.94 -3.38 4.25
N ASN A 284 13.32 -3.30 5.43
CA ASN A 284 14.02 -2.93 6.65
C ASN A 284 15.08 -3.98 6.98
N THR A 285 16.34 -3.69 6.63
CA THR A 285 17.41 -4.67 6.72
C THR A 285 18.77 -4.07 7.11
N SER A 286 19.77 -4.94 7.12
CA SER A 286 21.19 -4.59 7.09
C SER A 286 21.77 -5.03 5.75
N VAL A 287 22.66 -4.23 5.19
CA VAL A 287 23.16 -4.44 3.82
C VAL A 287 24.64 -4.81 3.84
N ALA A 288 25.01 -5.78 3.02
CA ALA A 288 26.39 -6.07 2.65
C ALA A 288 26.66 -5.65 1.20
N ILE A 289 27.89 -5.20 0.95
CA ILE A 289 28.38 -4.79 -0.37
C ILE A 289 29.46 -5.78 -0.77
N LEU A 290 29.21 -6.50 -1.84
CA LEU A 290 30.12 -7.47 -2.41
C LEU A 290 30.76 -6.92 -3.68
N ARG A 291 32.02 -7.27 -3.95
CA ARG A 291 32.75 -6.91 -5.17
C ARG A 291 33.28 -8.15 -5.86
N ASP A 292 33.06 -8.28 -7.17
CA ASP A 292 33.65 -9.37 -7.94
C ASP A 292 34.99 -8.99 -8.60
N ALA A 293 35.62 -9.97 -9.26
CA ALA A 293 36.89 -9.76 -9.98
C ALA A 293 36.78 -8.79 -11.17
N ALA A 294 35.58 -8.54 -11.70
CA ALA A 294 35.33 -7.57 -12.76
C ALA A 294 35.09 -6.15 -12.21
N GLY A 295 35.06 -5.98 -10.89
CA GLY A 295 34.81 -4.71 -10.22
C GLY A 295 33.33 -4.35 -10.10
N ARG A 296 32.41 -5.28 -10.40
CA ARG A 296 30.97 -5.10 -10.19
C ARG A 296 30.67 -5.13 -8.71
N LEU A 297 29.67 -4.37 -8.28
CA LEU A 297 29.24 -4.29 -6.89
C LEU A 297 27.84 -4.89 -6.75
N LEU A 298 27.68 -5.85 -5.86
CA LEU A 298 26.40 -6.49 -5.57
C LEU A 298 25.94 -6.07 -4.17
N ILE A 299 24.69 -5.63 -4.09
CA ILE A 299 24.05 -5.17 -2.86
C ILE A 299 23.07 -6.24 -2.40
N THR A 300 23.28 -6.77 -1.19
CA THR A 300 22.57 -7.94 -0.67
C THR A 300 22.26 -7.79 0.82
N GLU A 301 21.41 -8.64 1.35
CA GLU A 301 21.22 -8.74 2.80
C GLU A 301 22.54 -9.11 3.50
N ARG A 302 22.79 -8.50 4.65
CA ARG A 302 24.03 -8.74 5.40
C ARG A 302 24.08 -10.13 6.02
N PHE A 303 22.93 -10.65 6.45
CA PHE A 303 22.85 -11.87 7.24
C PHE A 303 22.24 -12.98 6.39
N SER A 304 23.07 -13.90 5.92
CA SER A 304 22.63 -15.18 5.37
C SER A 304 23.25 -16.30 6.20
N GLU A 305 22.42 -17.11 6.86
CA GLU A 305 22.89 -18.24 7.69
C GLU A 305 23.66 -19.29 6.86
N GLU A 306 23.37 -19.37 5.55
CA GLU A 306 23.96 -20.35 4.64
C GLU A 306 25.33 -19.93 4.09
N HIS A 307 25.70 -18.66 4.24
CA HIS A 307 26.91 -18.06 3.68
C HIS A 307 27.81 -17.42 4.73
N GLN A 308 27.98 -18.06 5.89
CA GLN A 308 28.92 -17.56 6.91
C GLN A 308 30.27 -18.27 6.81
N ASP A 309 31.36 -17.51 6.94
CA ASP A 309 32.67 -18.08 7.26
C ASP A 309 32.78 -18.49 8.74
N ASP A 310 33.95 -18.97 9.14
CA ASP A 310 34.22 -19.42 10.51
C ASP A 310 34.09 -18.30 11.56
N ASP A 311 34.12 -17.04 11.14
CA ASP A 311 33.98 -15.85 12.00
C ASP A 311 32.52 -15.32 12.02
N GLY A 312 31.62 -15.91 11.24
CA GLY A 312 30.22 -15.52 11.13
C GLY A 312 29.96 -14.41 10.10
N ASP A 313 30.97 -14.06 9.29
CA ASP A 313 30.89 -13.03 8.26
C ASP A 313 30.44 -13.62 6.91
N LEU A 314 29.82 -12.78 6.08
CA LEU A 314 29.28 -13.20 4.78
C LEU A 314 30.42 -13.66 3.85
N ALA A 315 30.37 -14.90 3.38
CA ALA A 315 31.36 -15.53 2.52
C ALA A 315 30.71 -16.11 1.26
N VAL A 316 30.99 -15.48 0.12
CA VAL A 316 30.35 -15.79 -1.16
C VAL A 316 31.44 -16.09 -2.21
N PRO A 317 31.51 -17.30 -2.78
CA PRO A 317 32.55 -17.65 -3.73
C PRO A 317 32.63 -16.69 -4.93
N GLY A 318 33.81 -16.14 -5.19
CA GLY A 318 34.05 -15.19 -6.29
C GLY A 318 33.69 -13.74 -6.00
N TRP A 319 33.22 -13.45 -4.78
CA TRP A 319 32.81 -12.12 -4.32
C TRP A 319 33.51 -11.78 -3.00
N GLU A 320 34.07 -10.58 -2.91
CA GLU A 320 34.73 -10.03 -1.72
C GLU A 320 33.78 -9.07 -1.00
N VAL A 321 33.62 -9.20 0.32
CA VAL A 321 32.91 -8.19 1.12
C VAL A 321 33.77 -6.94 1.22
N VAL A 322 33.30 -5.82 0.66
CA VAL A 322 34.03 -4.54 0.65
C VAL A 322 33.40 -3.49 1.56
N GLY A 323 32.26 -3.79 2.17
CA GLY A 323 31.63 -2.93 3.15
C GLY A 323 30.26 -3.42 3.57
N SER A 324 29.71 -2.77 4.61
CA SER A 324 28.35 -3.01 5.10
C SER A 324 27.86 -1.78 5.85
N PHE A 325 26.54 -1.62 5.94
CA PHE A 325 25.92 -0.70 6.89
C PHE A 325 24.72 -1.34 7.57
N SER A 326 24.47 -0.95 8.83
CA SER A 326 23.67 -1.72 9.79
C SER A 326 22.28 -1.12 10.07
N CYS A 327 21.30 -2.02 10.22
CA CYS A 327 19.90 -1.94 10.68
C CYS A 327 19.05 -0.72 10.26
N ASP A 328 17.78 -0.95 9.96
CA ASP A 328 16.82 0.08 9.52
C ASP A 328 17.20 0.75 8.19
N VAL A 329 17.94 0.04 7.34
CA VAL A 329 18.18 0.45 5.95
C VAL A 329 16.89 0.21 5.19
N TRP A 330 16.25 1.27 4.68
CA TRP A 330 15.05 1.16 3.84
C TRP A 330 15.34 1.43 2.36
N ARG A 331 16.57 1.84 2.06
CA ARG A 331 17.00 2.23 0.73
C ARG A 331 18.52 2.22 0.66
N PHE A 332 19.00 2.10 -0.55
CA PHE A 332 20.41 2.15 -0.92
C PHE A 332 20.63 3.31 -1.88
N MET A 333 21.71 4.06 -1.67
CA MET A 333 22.19 5.08 -2.59
C MET A 333 23.67 4.92 -2.87
N ALA A 334 24.07 5.08 -4.14
CA ALA A 334 25.46 5.29 -4.54
C ALA A 334 25.61 6.56 -5.38
N PHE A 335 26.64 7.34 -5.07
CA PHE A 335 26.96 8.57 -5.80
C PHE A 335 28.45 8.87 -5.77
N ASP A 336 28.92 9.56 -6.79
CA ASP A 336 30.30 10.06 -6.83
C ASP A 336 30.46 11.23 -5.87
N ARG A 337 31.63 11.32 -5.24
CA ARG A 337 31.97 12.43 -4.36
C ARG A 337 31.77 13.79 -5.03
N GLU A 338 32.14 13.98 -6.29
CA GLU A 338 31.96 15.26 -6.98
C GLU A 338 30.48 15.63 -7.13
N SER A 339 29.63 14.64 -7.44
CA SER A 339 28.17 14.82 -7.51
C SER A 339 27.59 15.25 -6.16
N VAL A 340 28.07 14.69 -5.06
CA VAL A 340 27.68 15.10 -3.69
C VAL A 340 28.09 16.55 -3.41
N LEU A 341 29.33 16.91 -3.70
CA LEU A 341 29.83 18.26 -3.46
C LEU A 341 29.04 19.30 -4.26
N ALA A 342 28.76 19.02 -5.53
CA ALA A 342 27.95 19.90 -6.37
C ALA A 342 26.54 20.13 -5.78
N ARG A 343 25.91 19.07 -5.27
CA ARG A 343 24.60 19.15 -4.58
C ARG A 343 24.66 19.92 -3.28
N MET A 344 25.67 19.67 -2.45
CA MET A 344 25.88 20.41 -1.21
C MET A 344 26.06 21.91 -1.46
N THR A 345 26.85 22.27 -2.49
CA THR A 345 26.98 23.67 -2.91
C THR A 345 25.64 24.25 -3.37
N ALA A 346 24.85 23.51 -4.15
CA ALA A 346 23.51 23.94 -4.55
C ALA A 346 22.55 24.12 -3.36
N GLY A 347 22.67 23.28 -2.33
CA GLY A 347 21.94 23.38 -1.06
C GLY A 347 22.49 24.42 -0.08
N GLY A 348 23.48 25.23 -0.50
CA GLY A 348 23.96 26.38 0.25
C GLY A 348 25.16 26.14 1.16
N ALA A 349 25.90 25.04 0.99
CA ALA A 349 27.18 24.85 1.67
C ALA A 349 28.20 25.90 1.19
N GLU A 350 28.79 26.65 2.12
CA GLU A 350 29.87 27.61 1.81
C GLU A 350 31.17 26.89 1.38
N ASP A 351 31.47 25.77 2.04
CA ASP A 351 32.58 24.87 1.70
C ASP A 351 32.10 23.42 1.81
N ALA A 352 31.52 22.91 0.72
CA ALA A 352 30.96 21.57 0.66
C ALA A 352 31.99 20.47 0.97
N ALA A 353 33.26 20.67 0.57
CA ALA A 353 34.31 19.69 0.77
C ALA A 353 34.67 19.59 2.25
N ALA A 354 34.90 20.73 2.90
CA ALA A 354 35.19 20.77 4.33
C ALA A 354 34.02 20.24 5.17
N GLU A 355 32.77 20.56 4.81
CA GLU A 355 31.59 20.05 5.50
C GLU A 355 31.47 18.52 5.36
N LEU A 356 31.63 17.98 4.15
CA LEU A 356 31.57 16.54 3.91
C LEU A 356 32.70 15.81 4.65
N ASP A 357 33.94 16.30 4.54
CA ASP A 357 35.09 15.67 5.21
C ASP A 357 34.96 15.71 6.74
N SER A 358 34.45 16.82 7.29
CA SER A 358 34.14 16.94 8.71
C SER A 358 33.10 15.92 9.16
N TYR A 359 32.06 15.70 8.35
CA TYR A 359 31.03 14.70 8.64
C TYR A 359 31.57 13.27 8.58
N LEU A 360 32.31 12.93 7.53
CA LEU A 360 32.90 11.60 7.36
C LEU A 360 33.91 11.28 8.47
N ALA A 361 34.71 12.26 8.90
CA ALA A 361 35.65 12.09 10.01
C ALA A 361 34.98 11.76 11.35
N LYS A 362 33.66 11.97 11.49
CA LYS A 362 32.93 11.56 12.70
C LYS A 362 32.90 10.04 12.86
N ALA A 363 33.04 9.26 11.78
CA ALA A 363 33.07 7.79 11.83
C ALA A 363 34.18 7.26 12.75
N ASP A 364 35.31 7.96 12.82
CA ASP A 364 36.47 7.58 13.64
C ASP A 364 36.37 8.07 15.09
N THR A 365 35.29 8.77 15.42
CA THR A 365 35.05 9.31 16.75
C THR A 365 33.83 8.63 17.35
N LEU A 366 33.94 8.08 18.57
CA LEU A 366 32.80 7.58 19.33
C LEU A 366 32.53 8.57 20.47
N PRO A 367 31.59 9.53 20.28
CA PRO A 367 31.26 10.51 21.31
C PRO A 367 30.63 9.84 22.52
N ASP A 368 30.61 10.57 23.64
CA ASP A 368 29.88 10.15 24.84
C ASP A 368 28.41 9.87 24.47
N PRO A 369 27.85 8.68 24.79
CA PRO A 369 26.47 8.32 24.48
C PRO A 369 25.41 9.28 25.05
N SER A 370 25.77 10.11 26.03
CA SER A 370 24.89 11.17 26.56
C SER A 370 24.68 12.34 25.60
N ASP A 371 25.61 12.57 24.66
CA ASP A 371 25.39 13.44 23.50
C ASP A 371 24.77 12.62 22.37
N HIS A 372 23.47 12.39 22.50
CA HIS A 372 22.70 11.58 21.56
C HIS A 372 22.87 12.02 20.10
N GLN A 373 22.97 13.32 19.83
CA GLN A 373 23.10 13.82 18.47
C GLN A 373 24.49 13.52 17.91
N ALA A 374 25.56 13.82 18.66
CA ALA A 374 26.91 13.52 18.22
C ALA A 374 27.10 12.01 18.04
N HIS A 375 26.58 11.21 18.96
CA HIS A 375 26.61 9.75 18.87
C HIS A 375 25.89 9.22 17.63
N HIS A 376 24.68 9.72 17.35
CA HIS A 376 23.94 9.37 16.12
C HIS A 376 24.71 9.78 14.87
N ASP A 377 25.22 11.01 14.80
CA ASP A 377 25.98 11.49 13.64
C ASP A 377 27.21 10.61 13.36
N ALA A 378 27.94 10.21 14.40
CA ALA A 378 29.08 9.31 14.28
C ALA A 378 28.68 7.92 13.77
N CYS A 379 27.57 7.36 14.28
CA CYS A 379 27.05 6.07 13.81
C CYS A 379 26.64 6.12 12.33
N TYR A 380 25.95 7.19 11.92
CA TYR A 380 25.55 7.35 10.51
C TYR A 380 26.73 7.64 9.58
N ALA A 381 27.73 8.41 10.03
CA ALA A 381 28.96 8.61 9.27
C ALA A 381 29.73 7.29 9.10
N ALA A 382 29.77 6.44 10.14
CA ALA A 382 30.40 5.12 10.09
C ALA A 382 29.65 4.12 9.17
N ASN A 383 28.37 4.37 8.87
CA ASN A 383 27.58 3.59 7.92
C ASN A 383 27.81 4.01 6.45
N ILE A 384 28.70 4.96 6.16
CA ILE A 384 29.04 5.32 4.78
C ILE A 384 30.22 4.46 4.33
N VAL A 385 30.00 3.70 3.26
CA VAL A 385 31.06 2.90 2.65
C VAL A 385 31.73 3.71 1.55
N HIS A 386 33.05 3.80 1.64
CA HIS A 386 33.90 4.54 0.72
C HIS A 386 34.61 3.55 -0.21
N LEU A 387 34.33 3.63 -1.51
CA LEU A 387 34.97 2.77 -2.50
C LEU A 387 35.65 3.60 -3.58
N GLU A 388 36.89 3.24 -3.88
CA GLU A 388 37.51 3.61 -5.14
C GLU A 388 37.04 2.60 -6.20
N VAL A 389 36.47 3.13 -7.28
CA VAL A 389 35.98 2.39 -8.44
C VAL A 389 36.53 3.03 -9.73
N GLU A 390 36.42 2.34 -10.86
CA GLU A 390 36.90 2.91 -12.11
C GLU A 390 36.01 4.10 -12.55
N PRO A 391 36.60 5.28 -12.84
CA PRO A 391 35.83 6.43 -13.28
C PRO A 391 35.09 6.18 -14.61
N GLY A 392 33.96 6.83 -14.80
CA GLY A 392 33.17 6.78 -16.03
C GLY A 392 31.68 6.54 -15.77
N GLN A 393 30.99 6.02 -16.77
CA GLN A 393 29.56 5.75 -16.69
C GLN A 393 29.32 4.37 -16.06
N TRP A 394 28.41 4.33 -15.09
CA TRP A 394 27.99 3.13 -14.38
C TRP A 394 26.51 2.89 -14.59
N GLN A 395 26.08 1.64 -14.38
CA GLN A 395 24.70 1.22 -14.40
C GLN A 395 24.30 0.63 -13.05
N ILE A 396 23.05 0.90 -12.67
CA ILE A 396 22.33 0.14 -11.66
C ILE A 396 21.35 -0.78 -12.35
N HIS A 397 21.36 -2.04 -11.97
CA HIS A 397 20.32 -3.03 -12.24
C HIS A 397 19.58 -3.28 -10.92
N GLY A 398 18.30 -2.93 -10.84
CA GLY A 398 17.54 -3.00 -9.60
C GLY A 398 16.04 -2.87 -9.82
N GLY A 399 15.34 -2.37 -8.80
CA GLY A 399 13.89 -2.21 -8.79
C GLY A 399 13.17 -3.25 -7.92
N GLU A 400 11.85 -3.20 -7.94
CA GLU A 400 10.97 -4.12 -7.22
C GLU A 400 11.27 -5.57 -7.61
N ASN A 401 11.42 -6.45 -6.61
CA ASN A 401 11.66 -7.88 -6.79
C ASN A 401 12.85 -8.18 -7.71
N PHE A 402 13.90 -7.36 -7.68
CA PHE A 402 15.14 -7.60 -8.44
C PHE A 402 15.65 -9.03 -8.24
N ASP A 403 15.59 -9.53 -7.00
CA ASP A 403 15.99 -10.88 -6.61
C ASP A 403 15.33 -12.01 -7.43
N ASP A 404 14.05 -11.83 -7.76
CA ASP A 404 13.22 -12.77 -8.53
C ASP A 404 13.33 -12.54 -10.04
N LEU A 405 13.53 -11.28 -10.46
CA LEU A 405 13.49 -10.86 -11.86
C LEU A 405 14.85 -10.90 -12.55
N ALA A 406 15.94 -10.89 -11.79
CA ALA A 406 17.29 -10.92 -12.35
C ALA A 406 17.59 -12.27 -13.00
N ASP A 407 18.10 -12.24 -14.23
CA ASP A 407 18.71 -13.41 -14.85
C ASP A 407 20.06 -13.70 -14.18
N ARG A 408 20.00 -14.42 -13.06
CA ARG A 408 21.18 -14.72 -12.24
C ARG A 408 22.25 -15.48 -13.00
N GLU A 409 21.86 -16.36 -13.93
CA GLU A 409 22.83 -17.11 -14.74
C GLU A 409 23.54 -16.16 -15.71
N ALA A 410 22.79 -15.34 -16.45
CA ALA A 410 23.38 -14.39 -17.40
C ALA A 410 24.26 -13.33 -16.71
N LEU A 411 23.88 -12.91 -15.50
CA LEU A 411 24.61 -11.93 -14.71
C LEU A 411 25.67 -12.54 -13.79
N ASN A 412 25.81 -13.87 -13.76
CA ASN A 412 26.71 -14.60 -12.86
C ASN A 412 26.53 -14.18 -11.38
N LEU A 413 25.28 -14.16 -10.93
CA LEU A 413 24.89 -13.81 -9.57
C LEU A 413 24.77 -15.06 -8.68
N PRO A 414 25.10 -14.96 -7.37
CA PRO A 414 24.86 -16.03 -6.40
C PRO A 414 23.38 -16.45 -6.37
N GLN A 415 23.09 -17.74 -6.18
CA GLN A 415 21.70 -18.25 -6.19
C GLN A 415 21.01 -18.16 -4.83
N ASP A 416 21.76 -18.28 -3.74
CA ASP A 416 21.22 -18.43 -2.38
C ASP A 416 21.35 -17.14 -1.55
N LEU A 417 21.44 -16.00 -2.22
CA LEU A 417 21.44 -14.68 -1.61
C LEU A 417 20.21 -13.88 -2.02
N HIS A 418 19.69 -13.09 -1.08
CA HIS A 418 18.70 -12.07 -1.39
C HIS A 418 19.38 -10.81 -1.93
N LEU A 419 19.06 -10.44 -3.17
CA LEU A 419 19.72 -9.40 -3.95
C LEU A 419 18.82 -8.16 -4.10
N TRP A 420 19.39 -6.98 -3.82
CA TRP A 420 18.68 -5.70 -3.99
C TRP A 420 19.01 -5.01 -5.29
N CYS A 421 20.29 -4.98 -5.67
CA CYS A 421 20.74 -4.45 -6.94
C CYS A 421 22.17 -4.87 -7.28
N LEU A 422 22.51 -4.75 -8.56
CA LEU A 422 23.87 -4.86 -9.10
C LEU A 422 24.29 -3.50 -9.66
N LEU A 423 25.50 -3.05 -9.33
CA LEU A 423 26.16 -1.92 -9.96
C LEU A 423 27.32 -2.42 -10.83
N GLU A 424 27.38 -1.95 -12.07
CA GLU A 424 28.50 -2.27 -12.96
C GLU A 424 28.91 -1.11 -13.84
N LYS A 425 30.19 -1.08 -14.20
CA LYS A 425 30.70 -0.10 -15.14
C LYS A 425 30.23 -0.43 -16.55
N GLN A 426 29.75 0.58 -17.29
CA GLN A 426 29.44 0.40 -18.70
C GLN A 426 30.73 0.23 -19.52
N ALA A 427 30.73 -0.74 -20.42
CA ALA A 427 31.79 -0.88 -21.41
C ALA A 427 31.84 0.40 -22.27
N ALA A 428 33.05 0.94 -22.46
CA ALA A 428 33.29 2.17 -23.21
C ALA A 428 33.05 2.02 -24.72
#